data_AF-I2E887-F1
#
_entry.id   AF-I2E887-F1
#
_cell.length_a   1.000
_cell.length_b   1.000
_cell.length_c   1.000
_cell.angle_alpha   90.00
_cell.angle_beta   90.00
_cell.angle_gamma   90.00
#
_symmetry.space_group_name_H-M   'P 1'
#
loop_
_entity.id
_entity.type
_entity.pdbx_description
1 polymer ?
#
loop_
_entity_poly.entity_id
_entity_poly.type
_entity_poly.pdbx_seq_one_letter_code
_entity_poly.pdbx_strand_id
1 'polypeptide(L)'
;YAEAEEANKSLQWHYSENYQPLGRVYIRRKCADDEATDYFRQLDIGDAVACAGFATEKGREQISYFASSPDSVIVVRIVNSKCLYFTIGYSLQLPGNISARVNSIIIDGYAAAHSLPVYLTDVPNKHFYDAAHGIRFRTIVKVIAPGSRVSANDSIISVEGGKEAIILISNETSFNGFDKDPATEGKDYKRIVARNIERASARSYKQLLTRHKADYKRFFDRVKIDLG
;
A
#
# COMPACT_ATOMS: atom_id res chain seq x y z
N TYR A 1 -16.26 5.36 48.05
CA TYR A 1 -15.52 5.55 46.79
C TYR A 1 -14.94 4.25 46.27
N ALA A 2 -14.14 3.50 47.03
CA ALA A 2 -13.55 2.22 46.57
C ALA A 2 -14.59 1.18 46.09
N GLU A 3 -15.68 0.97 46.84
CA GLU A 3 -16.76 0.05 46.44
C GLU A 3 -17.47 0.49 45.14
N ALA A 4 -17.59 1.81 44.92
CA ALA A 4 -18.18 2.35 43.70
C ALA A 4 -17.28 2.12 42.48
N GLU A 5 -15.96 2.19 42.66
CA GLU A 5 -14.99 1.91 41.60
C GLU A 5 -14.97 0.43 41.22
N GLU A 6 -15.09 -0.47 42.21
CA GLU A 6 -15.24 -1.89 41.94
C GLU A 6 -16.55 -2.21 41.23
N ALA A 7 -17.67 -1.61 41.67
CA ALA A 7 -18.96 -1.75 41.00
C ALA A 7 -18.92 -1.23 39.55
N ASN A 8 -18.19 -0.16 39.27
CA ASN A 8 -18.07 0.45 37.94
C ASN A 8 -17.44 -0.51 36.90
N LYS A 9 -16.59 -1.45 37.31
CA LYS A 9 -16.00 -2.44 36.39
C LYS A 9 -17.06 -3.34 35.74
N SER A 10 -18.18 -3.59 36.43
CA SER A 10 -19.31 -4.37 35.88
C SER A 10 -20.08 -3.65 34.77
N LEU A 11 -19.91 -2.34 34.65
CA LEU A 11 -20.50 -1.51 33.59
C LEU A 11 -19.61 -1.41 32.35
N GLN A 12 -18.37 -1.91 32.42
CA GLN A 12 -17.44 -1.89 31.31
C GLN A 12 -17.71 -3.05 30.36
N TRP A 13 -17.50 -2.80 29.07
CA TRP A 13 -17.61 -3.82 28.02
C TRP A 13 -16.24 -4.21 27.48
N HIS A 14 -16.22 -4.99 26.40
CA HIS A 14 -15.00 -5.37 25.71
C HIS A 14 -14.22 -4.16 25.17
N TYR A 15 -12.92 -4.34 25.00
CA TYR A 15 -12.06 -3.38 24.32
C TYR A 15 -12.41 -3.26 22.83
N SER A 16 -12.08 -2.11 22.24
CA SER A 16 -12.13 -1.93 20.79
C SER A 16 -11.04 -2.74 20.09
N GLU A 17 -11.29 -3.07 18.82
CA GLU A 17 -10.31 -3.70 17.96
C GLU A 17 -9.19 -2.74 17.51
N ASN A 18 -8.01 -3.28 17.20
CA ASN A 18 -6.87 -2.53 16.71
C ASN A 18 -6.86 -2.43 15.18
N TYR A 19 -6.42 -1.27 14.67
CA TYR A 19 -6.06 -1.14 13.25
C TYR A 19 -4.79 -1.96 12.96
N GLN A 20 -4.84 -2.81 11.92
CA GLN A 20 -3.78 -3.78 11.65
C GLN A 20 -2.93 -3.41 10.42
N PRO A 21 -1.60 -3.55 10.49
CA PRO A 21 -0.72 -3.28 9.34
C PRO A 21 -0.85 -4.40 8.30
N LEU A 22 -1.19 -4.01 7.07
CA LEU A 22 -1.38 -4.94 5.96
C LEU A 22 -0.07 -5.63 5.51
N GLY A 23 1.04 -4.92 5.57
CA GLY A 23 2.33 -5.36 5.04
C GLY A 23 3.11 -4.27 4.34
N ARG A 24 4.09 -4.67 3.54
CA ARG A 24 5.04 -3.76 2.88
C ARG A 24 5.34 -4.23 1.45
N VAL A 25 5.13 -3.34 0.48
CA VAL A 25 5.79 -3.45 -0.83
C VAL A 25 7.23 -3.01 -0.67
N TYR A 26 8.17 -3.80 -1.16
CA TYR A 26 9.59 -3.44 -1.17
C TYR A 26 10.14 -3.49 -2.59
N ILE A 27 11.06 -2.56 -2.87
CA ILE A 27 11.78 -2.48 -4.14
C ILE A 27 13.27 -2.58 -3.80
N ARG A 28 13.93 -3.63 -4.28
CA ARG A 28 15.36 -3.87 -4.10
C ARG A 28 16.04 -3.62 -5.42
N ARG A 29 16.87 -2.57 -5.49
CA ARG A 29 17.70 -2.37 -6.67
C ARG A 29 18.83 -3.38 -6.68
N LYS A 30 19.25 -3.79 -7.87
CA LYS A 30 20.41 -4.68 -8.05
C LYS A 30 21.73 -3.88 -8.15
N CYS A 31 21.78 -2.74 -7.45
CA CYS A 31 22.91 -1.81 -7.39
C CYS A 31 23.18 -1.31 -5.95
N ALA A 32 22.83 -2.12 -4.94
CA ALA A 32 22.90 -1.72 -3.53
C ALA A 32 24.32 -1.33 -3.05
N ASP A 33 25.36 -1.72 -3.79
CA ASP A 33 26.77 -1.46 -3.45
C ASP A 33 27.38 -0.29 -4.26
N ASP A 34 26.63 0.33 -5.17
CA ASP A 34 27.12 1.48 -5.93
C ASP A 34 27.12 2.74 -5.04
N GLU A 35 28.16 3.58 -5.15
CA GLU A 35 28.17 4.88 -4.47
C GLU A 35 27.05 5.77 -5.03
N ALA A 36 26.17 6.25 -4.14
CA ALA A 36 25.04 7.10 -4.49
C ALA A 36 25.37 8.57 -4.21
N THR A 37 25.19 9.42 -5.22
CA THR A 37 25.36 10.87 -5.13
C THR A 37 24.06 11.60 -5.45
N ASP A 38 24.03 12.92 -5.24
CA ASP A 38 22.87 13.79 -5.51
C ASP A 38 21.54 13.28 -4.94
N TYR A 39 21.59 12.68 -3.74
CA TYR A 39 20.39 12.17 -3.10
C TYR A 39 19.46 13.31 -2.71
N PHE A 40 18.19 13.17 -3.05
CA PHE A 40 17.14 14.02 -2.52
C PHE A 40 15.88 13.21 -2.23
N ARG A 41 15.08 13.71 -1.29
CA ARG A 41 13.69 13.29 -1.06
C ARG A 41 12.84 14.49 -0.68
N GLN A 42 11.62 14.52 -1.19
CA GLN A 42 10.68 15.60 -0.97
C GLN A 42 9.26 15.05 -0.92
N LEU A 43 8.41 15.66 -0.08
CA LEU A 43 6.96 15.58 -0.21
C LEU A 43 6.48 16.98 -0.63
N ASP A 44 5.96 17.10 -1.84
CA ASP A 44 5.23 18.30 -2.25
C ASP A 44 3.81 18.19 -1.70
N ILE A 45 3.53 18.96 -0.65
CA ILE A 45 2.20 19.02 -0.04
C ILE A 45 1.20 19.80 -0.90
N GLY A 46 1.64 20.66 -1.82
CA GLY A 46 0.74 21.38 -2.72
C GLY A 46 0.13 20.47 -3.79
N ASP A 47 0.84 19.41 -4.17
CA ASP A 47 0.39 18.44 -5.17
C ASP A 47 0.10 17.04 -4.60
N ALA A 48 0.40 16.80 -3.32
CA ALA A 48 0.37 15.49 -2.66
C ALA A 48 1.16 14.42 -3.44
N VAL A 49 2.39 14.77 -3.84
CA VAL A 49 3.32 13.88 -4.55
C VAL A 49 4.64 13.82 -3.78
N ALA A 50 5.04 12.61 -3.40
CA ALA A 50 6.39 12.38 -2.89
C ALA A 50 7.34 12.06 -4.04
N CYS A 51 8.57 12.58 -3.96
CA CYS A 51 9.62 12.32 -4.93
C CYS A 51 10.91 11.97 -4.20
N ALA A 52 11.69 11.05 -4.76
CA ALA A 52 13.06 10.79 -4.34
C ALA A 52 13.93 10.56 -5.57
N GLY A 53 15.21 10.86 -5.48
CA GLY A 53 16.15 10.57 -6.56
C GLY A 53 17.58 10.52 -6.07
N PHE A 54 18.42 9.90 -6.88
CA PHE A 54 19.85 9.75 -6.65
C PHE A 54 20.54 9.43 -7.99
N ALA A 55 21.86 9.56 -8.03
CA ALA A 55 22.68 9.15 -9.16
C ALA A 55 23.65 8.05 -8.74
N THR A 56 23.87 7.09 -9.63
CA THR A 56 24.98 6.14 -9.58
C THR A 56 25.64 6.04 -10.96
N GLU A 57 26.72 5.27 -11.09
CA GLU A 57 27.32 4.96 -12.40
C GLU A 57 26.32 4.34 -13.39
N LYS A 58 25.28 3.68 -12.87
CA LYS A 58 24.20 3.06 -13.65
C LYS A 58 23.11 4.03 -14.07
N GLY A 59 23.23 5.32 -13.75
CA GLY A 59 22.34 6.39 -14.20
C GLY A 59 21.68 7.15 -13.04
N ARG A 60 20.95 8.21 -13.39
CA ARG A 60 20.14 8.97 -12.45
C ARG A 60 18.77 8.33 -12.35
N GLU A 61 18.37 7.95 -11.13
CA GLU A 61 17.06 7.40 -10.82
C GLU A 61 16.18 8.47 -10.16
N GLN A 62 14.92 8.54 -10.58
CA GLN A 62 13.88 9.33 -9.95
C GLN A 62 12.67 8.45 -9.68
N ILE A 63 12.08 8.61 -8.50
CA ILE A 63 10.86 7.91 -8.11
C ILE A 63 9.83 8.90 -7.61
N SER A 64 8.63 8.80 -8.16
CA SER A 64 7.47 9.57 -7.71
C SER A 64 6.40 8.64 -7.13
N TYR A 65 5.75 9.08 -6.06
CA TYR A 65 4.71 8.34 -5.34
C TYR A 65 3.49 9.26 -5.13
N PHE A 66 2.29 8.74 -5.37
CA PHE A 66 1.04 9.38 -4.93
C PHE A 66 -0.07 8.35 -4.75
N ALA A 67 -1.05 8.65 -3.90
CA ALA A 67 -2.23 7.82 -3.68
C ALA A 67 -3.44 8.46 -4.35
N SER A 68 -3.78 8.00 -5.56
CA SER A 68 -4.92 8.53 -6.33
C SER A 68 -6.23 8.01 -5.76
N SER A 69 -6.94 8.87 -5.04
CA SER A 69 -8.35 8.67 -4.66
C SER A 69 -9.26 8.39 -5.88
N PRO A 70 -9.26 9.20 -6.96
CA PRO A 70 -10.20 9.02 -8.07
C PRO A 70 -9.95 7.78 -8.94
N ASP A 71 -8.81 7.10 -8.77
CA ASP A 71 -8.48 5.85 -9.44
C ASP A 71 -8.27 4.68 -8.45
N SER A 72 -8.42 4.91 -7.15
CA SER A 72 -8.29 3.93 -6.06
C SER A 72 -6.99 3.12 -6.09
N VAL A 73 -5.87 3.78 -6.39
CA VAL A 73 -4.53 3.16 -6.47
C VAL A 73 -3.44 4.05 -5.88
N ILE A 74 -2.47 3.44 -5.22
CA ILE A 74 -1.15 4.05 -5.03
C ILE A 74 -0.36 3.84 -6.32
N VAL A 75 0.21 4.92 -6.84
CA VAL A 75 1.03 4.93 -8.05
C VAL A 75 2.47 5.20 -7.65
N VAL A 76 3.38 4.35 -8.12
CA VAL A 76 4.82 4.54 -8.00
C VAL A 76 5.41 4.56 -9.41
N ARG A 77 6.11 5.62 -9.78
CA ARG A 77 6.81 5.72 -11.07
C ARG A 77 8.30 5.78 -10.83
N ILE A 78 9.05 4.88 -11.44
CA ILE A 78 10.51 4.82 -11.39
C ILE A 78 11.04 5.13 -12.79
N VAL A 79 11.94 6.09 -12.89
CA VAL A 79 12.62 6.45 -14.14
C VAL A 79 14.13 6.37 -13.92
N ASN A 80 14.85 5.78 -14.86
CA ASN A 80 16.31 5.78 -14.87
C ASN A 80 16.84 6.32 -16.21
N SER A 81 17.88 7.16 -16.18
CA SER A 81 18.43 7.78 -17.39
C SER A 81 19.12 6.80 -18.35
N LYS A 82 19.64 5.68 -17.83
CA LYS A 82 20.28 4.61 -18.61
C LYS A 82 19.40 3.37 -18.69
N CYS A 83 19.21 2.66 -17.58
CA CYS A 83 18.56 1.35 -17.53
C CYS A 83 17.98 1.05 -16.14
N LEU A 84 16.78 0.46 -16.07
CA LEU A 84 16.22 -0.06 -14.82
C LEU A 84 16.72 -1.46 -14.51
N TYR A 85 17.08 -1.71 -13.25
CA TYR A 85 17.30 -3.06 -12.75
C TYR A 85 16.94 -3.20 -11.27
N PHE A 86 15.76 -3.76 -11.00
CA PHE A 86 15.27 -3.96 -9.64
C PHE A 86 14.38 -5.19 -9.52
N THR A 87 14.18 -5.63 -8.29
CA THR A 87 13.12 -6.57 -7.92
C THR A 87 12.09 -5.89 -7.04
N ILE A 88 10.83 -6.25 -7.22
CA ILE A 88 9.71 -5.84 -6.38
C ILE A 88 9.09 -7.07 -5.72
N GLY A 89 8.81 -6.96 -4.44
CA GLY A 89 8.14 -8.01 -3.67
C GLY A 89 7.23 -7.43 -2.60
N TYR A 90 6.54 -8.33 -1.91
CA TYR A 90 5.66 -8.00 -0.81
C TYR A 90 6.07 -8.75 0.46
N SER A 91 6.05 -8.08 1.61
CA SER A 91 6.17 -8.70 2.93
C SER A 91 4.82 -8.58 3.62
N LEU A 92 4.24 -9.73 3.98
CA LEU A 92 2.92 -9.83 4.58
C LEU A 92 3.04 -9.94 6.10
N GLN A 93 2.29 -9.12 6.84
CA GLN A 93 2.29 -9.10 8.31
C GLN A 93 1.07 -9.83 8.93
N LEU A 94 0.14 -10.28 8.09
CA LEU A 94 -1.10 -10.94 8.49
C LEU A 94 -1.14 -12.37 7.91
N PRO A 95 -1.92 -13.29 8.47
CA PRO A 95 -2.12 -14.60 7.86
C PRO A 95 -2.61 -14.48 6.42
N GLY A 96 -1.96 -15.19 5.51
CA GLY A 96 -2.29 -15.14 4.09
C GLY A 96 -1.22 -15.70 3.18
N ASN A 97 -1.38 -15.44 1.88
CA ASN A 97 -0.53 -15.98 0.83
C ASN A 97 -0.14 -14.87 -0.16
N ILE A 98 1.05 -15.01 -0.73
CA ILE A 98 1.56 -14.15 -1.78
C ILE A 98 1.77 -15.01 -3.03
N SER A 99 1.29 -14.54 -4.17
CA SER A 99 1.53 -15.18 -5.47
C SER A 99 1.95 -14.16 -6.51
N ALA A 100 3.08 -14.38 -7.17
CA ALA A 100 3.53 -13.56 -8.29
C ALA A 100 3.22 -14.25 -9.63
N ARG A 101 2.78 -13.44 -10.58
CA ARG A 101 2.69 -13.75 -12.01
C ARG A 101 3.45 -12.66 -12.76
N VAL A 102 3.69 -12.89 -14.04
CA VAL A 102 4.28 -11.86 -14.91
C VAL A 102 3.46 -10.57 -14.77
N ASN A 103 4.13 -9.48 -14.42
CA ASN A 103 3.56 -8.14 -14.21
C ASN A 103 2.61 -7.96 -13.00
N SER A 104 2.37 -8.96 -12.15
CA SER A 104 1.52 -8.74 -10.96
C SER A 104 1.82 -9.63 -9.76
N ILE A 105 1.77 -9.06 -8.55
CA ILE A 105 1.77 -9.79 -7.28
C ILE A 105 0.38 -9.67 -6.66
N ILE A 106 -0.23 -10.80 -6.32
CA ILE A 106 -1.52 -10.88 -5.64
C ILE A 106 -1.26 -11.38 -4.22
N ILE A 107 -1.80 -10.65 -3.25
CA ILE A 107 -1.71 -10.96 -1.84
C ILE A 107 -3.13 -11.12 -1.31
N ASP A 108 -3.46 -12.29 -0.79
CA ASP A 108 -4.73 -12.57 -0.11
C ASP A 108 -4.46 -12.90 1.35
N GLY A 109 -5.27 -12.37 2.24
CA GLY A 109 -5.17 -12.67 3.67
C GLY A 109 -6.40 -12.23 4.43
N TYR A 110 -6.29 -12.28 5.76
CA TYR A 110 -7.32 -11.80 6.67
C TYR A 110 -6.70 -11.17 7.92
N ALA A 111 -7.39 -10.19 8.48
CA ALA A 111 -7.04 -9.55 9.74
C ALA A 111 -7.44 -10.45 10.93
N ALA A 112 -6.87 -10.18 12.11
CA ALA A 112 -7.34 -10.79 13.35
C ALA A 112 -8.83 -10.51 13.55
N ALA A 113 -9.59 -11.52 13.99
CA ALA A 113 -11.01 -11.40 14.30
C ALA A 113 -11.23 -10.71 15.64
N HIS A 114 -10.25 -10.81 16.54
CA HIS A 114 -10.22 -10.11 17.81
C HIS A 114 -8.79 -9.69 18.16
N SER A 115 -8.67 -8.58 18.88
CA SER A 115 -7.41 -8.07 19.35
C SER A 115 -7.55 -7.30 20.66
N LEU A 116 -6.49 -7.35 21.45
CA LEU A 116 -6.42 -6.70 22.75
C LEU A 116 -5.55 -5.44 22.68
N PRO A 117 -5.81 -4.44 23.54
CA PRO A 117 -5.03 -3.21 23.54
C PRO A 117 -3.55 -3.45 23.79
N VAL A 118 -2.71 -2.63 23.14
CA VAL A 118 -1.25 -2.73 23.25
C VAL A 118 -0.74 -2.55 24.70
N TYR A 119 -1.47 -1.78 25.52
CA TYR A 119 -1.10 -1.47 26.89
C TYR A 119 -1.35 -2.61 27.90
N LEU A 120 -1.99 -3.72 27.50
CA LEU A 120 -2.09 -4.91 28.35
C LEU A 120 -0.77 -5.69 28.36
N THR A 121 0.06 -5.48 29.38
CA THR A 121 1.42 -6.04 29.45
C THR A 121 1.46 -7.50 29.88
N ASP A 122 0.41 -7.98 30.53
CA ASP A 122 0.24 -9.33 31.07
C ASP A 122 -0.23 -10.36 30.03
N VAL A 123 -0.62 -9.91 28.83
CA VAL A 123 -1.07 -10.78 27.74
C VAL A 123 -0.04 -10.84 26.60
N PRO A 124 0.58 -12.01 26.32
CA PRO A 124 1.64 -12.13 25.31
C PRO A 124 1.11 -12.07 23.87
N ASN A 125 0.00 -12.75 23.57
CA ASN A 125 -0.62 -12.74 22.25
C ASN A 125 -1.87 -11.85 22.26
N LYS A 126 -1.79 -10.73 21.53
CA LYS A 126 -2.87 -9.73 21.48
C LYS A 126 -3.70 -9.76 20.20
N HIS A 127 -3.42 -10.69 19.29
CA HIS A 127 -4.13 -10.83 18.02
C HIS A 127 -4.61 -12.27 17.87
N PHE A 128 -5.92 -12.44 17.76
CA PHE A 128 -6.58 -13.73 17.62
C PHE A 128 -7.09 -13.87 16.20
N TYR A 129 -6.40 -14.72 15.43
CA TYR A 129 -6.68 -14.92 14.02
C TYR A 129 -7.68 -16.06 13.83
N ASP A 130 -8.75 -15.76 13.10
CA ASP A 130 -9.74 -16.73 12.66
C ASP A 130 -10.22 -16.37 11.24
N ALA A 131 -9.95 -17.25 10.28
CA ALA A 131 -10.31 -17.01 8.88
C ALA A 131 -11.83 -17.01 8.62
N ALA A 132 -12.63 -17.55 9.56
CA ALA A 132 -14.08 -17.57 9.49
C ALA A 132 -14.72 -16.27 9.98
N HIS A 133 -13.98 -15.43 10.73
CA HIS A 133 -14.52 -14.20 11.33
C HIS A 133 -13.68 -12.95 11.03
N GLY A 134 -12.44 -13.12 10.53
CA GLY A 134 -11.54 -12.02 10.19
C GLY A 134 -11.92 -11.30 8.90
N ILE A 135 -11.73 -9.97 8.89
CA ILE A 135 -11.86 -9.17 7.67
C ILE A 135 -10.85 -9.66 6.63
N ARG A 136 -11.35 -10.14 5.49
CA ARG A 136 -10.51 -10.60 4.39
C ARG A 136 -10.04 -9.44 3.56
N PHE A 137 -8.90 -9.57 2.91
CA PHE A 137 -8.41 -8.54 2.00
C PHE A 137 -7.71 -9.15 0.79
N ARG A 138 -7.62 -8.34 -0.27
CA ARG A 138 -6.74 -8.60 -1.40
C ARG A 138 -5.98 -7.34 -1.78
N THR A 139 -4.67 -7.46 -1.90
CA THR A 139 -3.80 -6.46 -2.51
C THR A 139 -3.33 -6.95 -3.85
N ILE A 140 -3.33 -6.08 -4.85
CA ILE A 140 -2.72 -6.33 -6.15
C ILE A 140 -1.66 -5.27 -6.38
N VAL A 141 -0.44 -5.73 -6.65
CA VAL A 141 0.69 -4.90 -7.12
C VAL A 141 0.88 -5.21 -8.59
N LYS A 142 0.58 -4.26 -9.49
CA LYS A 142 0.76 -4.38 -10.94
C LYS A 142 2.02 -3.62 -11.36
N VAL A 143 2.83 -4.21 -12.23
CA VAL A 143 4.02 -3.59 -12.82
C VAL A 143 3.78 -3.37 -14.31
N ILE A 144 4.04 -2.14 -14.79
CA ILE A 144 3.94 -1.72 -16.19
C ILE A 144 5.29 -1.09 -16.56
N ALA A 145 6.13 -1.83 -17.30
CA ALA A 145 7.50 -1.42 -17.60
C ALA A 145 7.79 -1.59 -19.11
N PRO A 146 7.33 -0.65 -19.97
CA PRO A 146 7.54 -0.75 -21.40
C PRO A 146 9.04 -0.71 -21.74
N GLY A 147 9.48 -1.64 -22.60
CA GLY A 147 10.89 -1.77 -22.98
C GLY A 147 11.76 -2.49 -21.95
N SER A 148 11.20 -2.94 -20.82
CA SER A 148 11.88 -3.81 -19.86
C SER A 148 11.51 -5.28 -20.10
N ARG A 149 12.42 -6.18 -19.79
CA ARG A 149 12.13 -7.59 -19.54
C ARG A 149 11.54 -7.71 -18.14
N VAL A 150 10.36 -8.33 -18.04
CA VAL A 150 9.71 -8.60 -16.75
C VAL A 150 9.55 -10.10 -16.57
N SER A 151 10.05 -10.61 -15.44
CA SER A 151 9.90 -12.01 -15.04
C SER A 151 9.39 -12.09 -13.60
N ALA A 152 8.80 -13.22 -13.24
CA ALA A 152 8.31 -13.47 -11.89
C ALA A 152 8.91 -14.77 -11.34
N ASN A 153 9.22 -14.78 -10.06
CA ASN A 153 9.62 -15.97 -9.32
C ASN A 153 8.93 -15.95 -7.94
N ASP A 154 8.11 -16.96 -7.66
CA ASP A 154 7.36 -17.15 -6.42
C ASP A 154 6.57 -15.92 -5.95
N SER A 155 7.23 -15.03 -5.18
CA SER A 155 6.66 -13.85 -4.53
C SER A 155 7.25 -12.52 -5.01
N ILE A 156 8.13 -12.57 -6.02
CA ILE A 156 8.93 -11.43 -6.51
C ILE A 156 8.77 -11.26 -8.02
N ILE A 157 8.75 -10.02 -8.48
CA ILE A 157 8.89 -9.65 -9.90
C ILE A 157 10.26 -8.98 -10.11
N SER A 158 10.96 -9.40 -11.15
CA SER A 158 12.19 -8.77 -11.63
C SER A 158 11.90 -7.89 -12.84
N VAL A 159 12.45 -6.68 -12.85
CA VAL A 159 12.38 -5.73 -13.96
C VAL A 159 13.80 -5.37 -14.36
N GLU A 160 14.15 -5.64 -15.61
CA GLU A 160 15.48 -5.40 -16.16
C GLU A 160 15.39 -4.78 -17.56
N GLY A 161 16.22 -3.79 -17.86
CA GLY A 161 16.10 -3.06 -19.12
C GLY A 161 15.10 -1.91 -19.02
N GLY A 162 14.90 -1.20 -20.14
CA GLY A 162 13.98 -0.07 -20.21
C GLY A 162 14.41 1.11 -19.34
N LYS A 163 13.62 2.18 -19.37
CA LYS A 163 13.91 3.43 -18.65
C LYS A 163 12.82 3.86 -17.69
N GLU A 164 11.65 3.23 -17.75
CA GLU A 164 10.49 3.61 -16.96
C GLU A 164 9.72 2.35 -16.50
N ALA A 165 9.33 2.35 -15.23
CA ALA A 165 8.38 1.40 -14.68
C ALA A 165 7.33 2.15 -13.85
N ILE A 166 6.07 1.83 -14.08
CA ILE A 166 4.93 2.29 -13.29
C ILE A 166 4.41 1.09 -12.51
N ILE A 167 4.29 1.25 -11.19
CA ILE A 167 3.75 0.26 -10.28
C ILE A 167 2.43 0.80 -9.74
N LEU A 168 1.36 0.03 -9.86
CA LEU A 168 0.05 0.34 -9.33
C LEU A 168 -0.26 -0.61 -8.18
N ILE A 169 -0.68 -0.08 -7.04
CA ILE A 169 -0.99 -0.85 -5.85
C ILE A 169 -2.41 -0.51 -5.42
N SER A 170 -3.29 -1.50 -5.37
CA SER A 170 -4.66 -1.37 -4.83
C SER A 170 -4.86 -2.43 -3.76
N ASN A 171 -5.57 -2.06 -2.69
CA ASN A 171 -6.07 -2.99 -1.68
C ASN A 171 -7.57 -2.79 -1.50
N GLU A 172 -8.30 -3.88 -1.29
CA GLU A 172 -9.69 -3.86 -0.85
C GLU A 172 -9.90 -4.93 0.22
N THR A 173 -10.80 -4.64 1.16
CA THR A 173 -11.21 -5.56 2.22
C THR A 173 -12.64 -6.03 2.02
N SER A 174 -13.02 -7.15 2.63
CA SER A 174 -14.40 -7.64 2.63
C SER A 174 -15.33 -6.84 3.54
N PHE A 175 -14.81 -5.86 4.30
CA PHE A 175 -15.62 -5.01 5.18
C PHE A 175 -16.80 -4.38 4.42
N ASN A 176 -18.01 -4.55 4.97
CA ASN A 176 -19.25 -4.16 4.31
C ASN A 176 -20.21 -3.37 5.22
N GLY A 177 -19.70 -2.81 6.31
CA GLY A 177 -20.52 -2.16 7.34
C GLY A 177 -20.15 -2.68 8.73
N PHE A 178 -20.58 -1.95 9.75
CA PHE A 178 -20.36 -2.34 11.15
C PHE A 178 -21.31 -3.46 11.62
N ASP A 179 -22.43 -3.64 10.90
CA ASP A 179 -23.51 -4.57 11.20
C ASP A 179 -23.51 -5.79 10.26
N LYS A 180 -22.41 -6.03 9.57
CA LYS A 180 -22.22 -7.12 8.60
C LYS A 180 -21.05 -7.99 8.97
N ASP A 181 -21.26 -9.30 8.98
CA ASP A 181 -20.17 -10.24 9.16
C ASP A 181 -19.23 -10.16 7.93
N PRO A 182 -17.95 -9.79 8.11
CA PRO A 182 -17.06 -9.54 6.98
C PRO A 182 -16.62 -10.82 6.26
N ALA A 183 -16.81 -12.01 6.83
CA ALA A 183 -16.42 -13.27 6.23
C ALA A 183 -17.56 -13.89 5.39
N THR A 184 -18.81 -13.67 5.80
CA THR A 184 -20.01 -14.27 5.18
C THR A 184 -20.88 -13.25 4.43
N GLU A 185 -20.99 -12.01 4.92
CA GLU A 185 -21.73 -10.90 4.30
C GLU A 185 -20.79 -9.83 3.71
N GLY A 186 -19.53 -10.18 3.53
CA GLY A 186 -18.51 -9.24 3.04
C GLY A 186 -18.75 -8.80 1.59
N LYS A 187 -18.33 -7.57 1.26
CA LYS A 187 -18.38 -7.07 -0.12
C LYS A 187 -17.42 -7.88 -1.00
N ASP A 188 -17.68 -7.89 -2.32
CA ASP A 188 -16.84 -8.58 -3.31
C ASP A 188 -15.52 -7.83 -3.58
N TYR A 189 -14.67 -7.83 -2.57
CA TYR A 189 -13.40 -7.11 -2.52
C TYR A 189 -12.43 -7.55 -3.62
N LYS A 190 -12.45 -8.84 -4.00
CA LYS A 190 -11.59 -9.40 -5.05
C LYS A 190 -11.93 -8.84 -6.42
N ARG A 191 -13.22 -8.71 -6.76
CA ARG A 191 -13.64 -8.07 -8.02
C ARG A 191 -13.38 -6.56 -7.99
N ILE A 192 -13.62 -5.89 -6.87
CA ILE A 192 -13.40 -4.45 -6.74
C ILE A 192 -11.92 -4.10 -6.96
N VAL A 193 -10.98 -4.78 -6.26
CA VAL A 193 -9.55 -4.50 -6.41
C VAL A 193 -9.04 -4.80 -7.81
N ALA A 194 -9.53 -5.88 -8.44
CA ALA A 194 -9.18 -6.21 -9.82
C ALA A 194 -9.63 -5.11 -10.80
N ARG A 195 -10.87 -4.61 -10.64
CA ARG A 195 -11.41 -3.51 -11.44
C ARG A 195 -10.66 -2.20 -11.22
N ASN A 196 -10.24 -1.90 -9.99
CA ASN A 196 -9.45 -0.69 -9.70
C ASN A 196 -8.11 -0.74 -10.48
N ILE A 197 -7.40 -1.87 -10.41
CA ILE A 197 -6.15 -2.08 -11.15
C ILE A 197 -6.37 -2.03 -12.66
N GLU A 198 -7.41 -2.67 -13.19
CA GLU A 198 -7.72 -2.66 -14.62
C GLU A 198 -7.97 -1.24 -15.13
N ARG A 199 -8.83 -0.48 -14.46
CA ARG A 199 -9.17 0.90 -14.84
C ARG A 199 -7.95 1.82 -14.75
N ALA A 200 -7.13 1.67 -13.71
CA ALA A 200 -5.92 2.46 -13.55
C ALA A 200 -4.85 2.10 -14.60
N SER A 201 -4.72 0.81 -14.94
CA SER A 201 -3.76 0.31 -15.94
C SER A 201 -4.09 0.78 -17.37
N ALA A 202 -5.36 1.08 -17.65
CA ALA A 202 -5.78 1.65 -18.93
C ALA A 202 -5.44 3.15 -19.07
N ARG A 203 -4.84 3.77 -18.06
CA ARG A 203 -4.45 5.19 -18.06
C ARG A 203 -2.95 5.35 -18.13
N SER A 204 -2.51 6.42 -18.81
CA SER A 204 -1.11 6.83 -18.72
C SER A 204 -0.80 7.42 -17.35
N TYR A 205 0.46 7.39 -16.95
CA TYR A 205 0.93 8.05 -15.73
C TYR A 205 0.48 9.53 -15.67
N LYS A 206 0.60 10.25 -16.79
CA LYS A 206 0.21 11.67 -16.87
C LYS A 206 -1.28 11.85 -16.59
N GLN A 207 -2.14 10.94 -17.07
CA GLN A 207 -3.58 10.99 -16.80
C GLN A 207 -3.89 10.72 -15.32
N LEU A 208 -3.26 9.69 -14.73
CA LEU A 208 -3.40 9.38 -13.30
C LEU A 208 -2.98 10.57 -12.42
N LEU A 209 -1.80 11.14 -12.70
CA LEU A 209 -1.27 12.29 -11.96
C LEU A 209 -2.17 13.53 -12.10
N THR A 210 -2.67 13.81 -13.30
CA THR A 210 -3.56 14.96 -13.53
C THR A 210 -4.86 14.83 -12.75
N ARG A 211 -5.47 13.63 -12.73
CA ARG A 211 -6.70 13.35 -11.99
C ARG A 211 -6.50 13.44 -10.49
N HIS A 212 -5.41 12.86 -9.98
CA HIS A 212 -5.01 12.96 -8.58
C HIS A 212 -4.88 14.42 -8.13
N LYS A 213 -4.08 15.23 -8.86
CA LYS A 213 -3.87 16.65 -8.52
C LYS A 213 -5.17 17.44 -8.57
N ALA A 214 -6.01 17.20 -9.58
CA ALA A 214 -7.29 17.88 -9.70
C ALA A 214 -8.24 17.55 -8.54
N ASP A 215 -8.30 16.28 -8.09
CA ASP A 215 -9.09 15.89 -6.93
C ASP A 215 -8.55 16.50 -5.63
N TYR A 216 -7.24 16.38 -5.40
CA TYR A 216 -6.57 16.87 -4.20
C TYR A 216 -6.72 18.39 -4.02
N LYS A 217 -6.48 19.16 -5.08
CA LYS A 217 -6.50 20.63 -5.04
C LYS A 217 -7.89 21.20 -4.77
N ARG A 218 -8.98 20.45 -5.01
CA ARG A 218 -10.34 20.85 -4.59
C ARG A 218 -10.50 20.98 -3.08
N PHE A 219 -9.63 20.32 -2.31
CA PHE A 219 -9.60 20.38 -0.86
C PHE A 219 -8.46 21.25 -0.36
N PHE A 220 -7.24 21.00 -0.83
CA PHE A 220 -6.04 21.63 -0.28
C PHE A 220 -5.99 23.14 -0.54
N ASP A 221 -6.36 23.58 -1.74
CA ASP A 221 -6.25 25.01 -2.12
C ASP A 221 -7.35 25.89 -1.48
N ARG A 222 -8.22 25.33 -0.63
CA ARG A 222 -9.27 26.09 0.09
C ARG A 222 -8.71 27.02 1.15
N VAL A 223 -7.54 26.70 1.69
CA VAL A 223 -6.87 27.51 2.71
C VAL A 223 -5.47 27.81 2.22
N LYS A 224 -5.13 29.09 2.25
CA LYS A 224 -3.76 29.56 2.06
C LYS A 224 -3.37 30.31 3.31
N ILE A 225 -2.18 30.01 3.81
CA ILE A 225 -1.56 30.73 4.91
C ILE A 225 -0.25 31.30 4.40
N ASP A 226 -0.06 32.59 4.61
CA ASP A 226 1.15 33.34 4.31
C ASP A 226 1.58 34.01 5.61
N LEU A 227 2.79 33.69 6.07
CA LEU A 227 3.38 34.19 7.31
C LEU A 227 4.63 35.02 7.04
N GLY A 228 4.93 35.37 5.78
CA GLY A 228 6.11 36.15 5.37
C GLY A 228 7.09 35.37 4.50
#